data_AF-A0A9J6H0I7-F1
#
_entry.id   AF-A0A9J6H0I7-F1
#
_cell.length_a   1.000
_cell.length_b   1.000
_cell.length_c   1.000
_cell.angle_alpha   90.00
_cell.angle_beta   90.00
_cell.angle_gamma   90.00
#
_symmetry.space_group_name_H-M   'P 1'
#
loop_
_entity.id
_entity.type
_entity.pdbx_description
1 polymer ?
#
loop_
_entity_poly.entity_id
_entity_poly.type
_entity_poly.pdbx_seq_one_letter_code
_entity_poly.pdbx_strand_id
1 'polypeptide(L)'
;MAGLRQTPLTCSGHTRPVVDLRFSKLSPTGSYYLISACKDGKPMLRQGDTGDWIGTFVGHKGAVWGVALNKDASVAATGAADFTAKLWNAVAGEELHTFTHNHIVRCVDFDAEGVRLLTGSNDKTIRIFDVNKEDAAPTMLKGHSSAIKKVLFLQDDKRIVSASDDKTVRFWDYVSGEQVGQLDLSSAPSDLELSPDGTMLLVTHGHAVSTWSTETFEKMKEFQIPSQVNSASLLATSLSSSAEARTSRCTSSSTRLELSWVSLQHSLASLQQGFGNPVWRWKRLRC
;
A
#
# COMPACT_ATOMS: atom_id res chain seq x y z
N MET A 1 15.25 0.94 31.03
CA MET A 1 14.48 0.79 29.77
C MET A 1 13.31 1.76 29.82
N ALA A 2 13.50 2.99 29.31
CA ALA A 2 12.38 3.90 29.12
C ALA A 2 11.52 3.33 27.99
N GLY A 3 10.27 2.95 28.29
CA GLY A 3 9.34 2.47 27.28
C GLY A 3 9.14 3.55 26.22
N LEU A 4 9.35 3.19 24.95
CA LEU A 4 9.05 4.02 23.79
C LEU A 4 7.56 4.41 23.82
N ARG A 5 7.26 5.58 24.40
CA ARG A 5 5.90 6.12 24.41
C ARG A 5 5.66 6.83 23.08
N GLN A 6 5.19 6.08 22.08
CA GLN A 6 4.71 6.65 20.83
C GLN A 6 3.45 7.47 21.08
N THR A 7 3.47 8.75 20.73
CA THR A 7 2.28 9.59 20.71
C THR A 7 1.58 9.38 19.36
N PRO A 8 0.35 8.84 19.32
CA PRO A 8 -0.38 8.69 18.07
C PRO A 8 -0.71 10.07 17.51
N LEU A 9 -0.54 10.22 16.20
CA LEU A 9 -0.95 11.41 15.47
C LEU A 9 -2.37 11.20 14.93
N THR A 10 -3.28 12.10 15.28
CA THR A 10 -4.66 12.06 14.76
C THR A 10 -4.84 13.13 13.70
N CYS A 11 -5.04 12.71 12.45
CA CYS A 11 -5.29 13.61 11.33
C CYS A 11 -6.80 13.61 11.00
N SER A 12 -7.49 14.72 11.24
CA SER A 12 -8.89 14.91 10.89
C SER A 12 -9.05 15.57 9.51
N GLY A 13 -10.18 15.34 8.83
CA GLY A 13 -10.52 16.03 7.58
C GLY A 13 -11.45 15.24 6.67
N HIS A 14 -11.27 13.92 6.61
CA HIS A 14 -12.16 13.06 5.84
C HIS A 14 -13.55 12.95 6.48
N THR A 15 -14.57 12.90 5.63
CA THR A 15 -15.98 12.80 6.05
C THR A 15 -16.53 11.38 5.93
N ARG A 16 -15.74 10.47 5.36
CA ARG A 16 -16.06 9.06 5.18
C ARG A 16 -14.85 8.19 5.52
N PRO A 17 -14.99 6.85 5.55
CA PRO A 17 -13.87 5.97 5.84
C PRO A 17 -12.71 6.16 4.85
N VAL A 18 -11.51 6.33 5.40
CA VAL A 18 -10.25 6.16 4.69
C VAL A 18 -10.07 4.68 4.37
N VAL A 19 -9.65 4.37 3.15
CA VAL A 19 -9.59 2.99 2.64
C VAL A 19 -8.20 2.57 2.16
N ASP A 20 -7.33 3.53 1.88
CA ASP A 20 -5.95 3.27 1.47
C ASP A 20 -5.08 4.45 1.91
N LEU A 21 -3.83 4.15 2.23
CA LEU A 21 -2.84 5.10 2.72
C LEU A 21 -1.47 4.72 2.16
N ARG A 22 -0.76 5.70 1.62
CA ARG A 22 0.59 5.53 1.12
C ARG A 22 1.51 6.63 1.61
N PHE A 23 2.77 6.28 1.76
CA PHE A 23 3.83 7.17 2.21
C PHE A 23 4.83 7.38 1.07
N SER A 24 5.37 8.59 0.98
CA SER A 24 6.55 8.83 0.14
C SER A 24 7.78 8.18 0.76
N LYS A 25 8.86 8.07 -0.02
CA LYS A 25 10.17 7.78 0.58
C LYS A 25 10.59 8.94 1.48
N LEU A 26 11.50 8.64 2.41
CA LEU A 26 12.15 9.66 3.23
C LEU A 26 13.01 10.55 2.32
N SER A 27 12.76 11.86 2.38
CA SER A 27 13.68 12.86 1.86
C SER A 27 15.02 12.78 2.57
N PRO A 28 16.14 13.20 1.94
CA PRO A 28 17.44 13.34 2.63
C PRO A 28 17.38 14.16 3.92
N THR A 29 16.40 15.07 4.06
CA THR A 29 16.17 15.87 5.27
C THR A 29 15.38 15.14 6.36
N GLY A 30 14.96 13.89 6.12
CA GLY A 30 14.15 13.07 7.02
C GLY A 30 12.65 13.37 6.98
N SER A 31 12.19 14.32 6.17
CA SER A 31 10.77 14.56 5.94
C SER A 31 10.18 13.55 4.97
N TYR A 32 8.90 13.22 5.15
CA TYR A 32 8.13 12.40 4.20
C TYR A 32 6.71 12.93 4.13
N TYR A 33 5.95 12.44 3.16
CA TYR A 33 4.57 12.80 2.92
C TYR A 33 3.68 11.55 3.02
N LEU A 34 2.42 11.77 3.32
CA LEU A 34 1.40 10.71 3.27
C LEU A 34 0.23 11.18 2.41
N ILE A 35 -0.31 10.26 1.63
CA ILE A 35 -1.55 10.45 0.87
C ILE A 35 -2.60 9.46 1.37
N SER A 36 -3.83 9.94 1.55
CA SER A 36 -4.96 9.14 2.01
C SER A 36 -6.07 9.06 0.96
N ALA A 37 -6.52 7.85 0.66
CA ALA A 37 -7.71 7.59 -0.17
C ALA A 37 -8.95 7.50 0.71
N CYS A 38 -10.04 8.15 0.29
CA CYS A 38 -11.27 8.16 1.05
C CYS A 38 -12.51 7.97 0.19
N LYS A 39 -13.52 7.35 0.78
CA LYS A 39 -14.84 7.18 0.16
C LYS A 39 -15.63 8.48 -0.02
N ASP A 40 -15.15 9.62 0.49
CA ASP A 40 -15.71 10.95 0.22
C ASP A 40 -15.30 11.52 -1.15
N GLY A 41 -14.41 10.83 -1.87
CA GLY A 41 -13.95 11.24 -3.19
C GLY A 41 -12.84 12.29 -3.18
N LYS A 42 -12.30 12.63 -2.00
CA LYS A 42 -11.36 13.73 -1.80
C LYS A 42 -10.08 13.22 -1.14
N PRO A 43 -9.13 12.64 -1.89
CA PRO A 43 -7.87 12.21 -1.31
C PRO A 43 -7.06 13.42 -0.82
N MET A 44 -6.34 13.25 0.30
CA MET A 44 -5.63 14.34 0.97
C MET A 44 -4.14 14.04 1.07
N LEU A 45 -3.33 15.05 0.81
CA LEU A 45 -1.88 15.03 1.02
C LEU A 45 -1.56 15.72 2.35
N ARG A 46 -0.67 15.10 3.13
CA ARG A 46 -0.20 15.65 4.40
C ARG A 46 1.30 15.51 4.57
N GLN A 47 1.85 16.38 5.41
CA GLN A 47 3.21 16.22 5.90
C GLN A 47 3.25 15.03 6.88
N GLY A 48 4.15 14.07 6.64
CA GLY A 48 4.22 12.83 7.40
C GLY A 48 4.58 13.01 8.87
N ASP A 49 5.39 14.03 9.16
CA ASP A 49 5.94 14.25 10.49
C ASP A 49 4.96 14.88 11.49
N THR A 50 4.17 15.83 11.00
CA THR A 50 3.26 16.67 11.77
C THR A 50 1.80 16.33 11.50
N GLY A 51 1.51 15.69 10.37
CA GLY A 51 0.15 15.43 9.90
C GLY A 51 -0.53 16.67 9.35
N ASP A 52 0.23 17.75 9.16
CA ASP A 52 -0.29 19.01 8.65
C ASP A 52 -0.86 18.78 7.25
N TRP A 53 -2.05 19.33 7.05
CA TRP A 53 -2.73 19.26 5.77
C TRP A 53 -2.02 20.14 4.75
N ILE A 54 -1.64 19.55 3.62
CA ILE A 54 -0.98 20.25 2.51
C ILE A 54 -2.00 20.58 1.43
N GLY A 55 -2.82 19.61 1.05
CA GLY A 55 -3.75 19.78 -0.06
C GLY A 55 -4.79 18.68 -0.13
N THR A 56 -5.85 18.97 -0.90
CA THR A 56 -6.92 18.03 -1.22
C THR A 56 -7.05 17.97 -2.72
N PHE A 57 -7.00 16.78 -3.30
CA PHE A 57 -7.21 16.59 -4.73
C PHE A 57 -8.72 16.51 -4.99
N VAL A 58 -9.25 17.47 -5.74
CA VAL A 58 -10.69 17.58 -6.03
C VAL A 58 -10.92 17.36 -7.53
N GLY A 59 -11.70 16.36 -7.88
CA GLY A 59 -12.05 16.08 -9.28
C GLY A 59 -12.74 14.73 -9.49
N HIS A 60 -12.51 13.77 -8.61
CA HIS A 60 -13.23 12.49 -8.66
C HIS A 60 -14.72 12.64 -8.33
N LYS A 61 -15.54 11.89 -9.06
CA LYS A 61 -17.01 11.87 -8.90
C LYS A 61 -17.51 10.72 -8.04
N GLY A 62 -16.60 9.93 -7.49
CA GLY A 62 -16.91 8.76 -6.66
C GLY A 62 -15.84 8.51 -5.60
N ALA A 63 -16.06 7.46 -4.79
CA ALA A 63 -15.11 7.03 -3.77
C ALA A 63 -13.73 6.76 -4.37
N VAL A 64 -12.67 7.33 -3.77
CA VAL A 64 -11.28 6.99 -4.12
C VAL A 64 -10.88 5.76 -3.31
N TRP A 65 -10.39 4.74 -4.00
CA TRP A 65 -10.03 3.46 -3.41
C TRP A 65 -8.52 3.24 -3.32
N GLY A 66 -7.76 3.74 -4.29
CA GLY A 66 -6.32 3.60 -4.33
C GLY A 66 -5.63 4.95 -4.43
N VAL A 67 -4.48 5.08 -3.77
CA VAL A 67 -3.60 6.25 -3.85
C VAL A 67 -2.15 5.79 -3.97
N ALA A 68 -1.32 6.58 -4.63
CA ALA A 68 0.14 6.41 -4.66
C ALA A 68 0.84 7.76 -4.75
N LEU A 69 2.07 7.82 -4.23
CA LEU A 69 3.01 8.92 -4.42
C LEU A 69 4.22 8.38 -5.16
N ASN A 70 4.76 9.18 -6.08
CA ASN A 70 6.09 8.88 -6.62
C ASN A 70 7.17 9.08 -5.53
N LYS A 71 8.38 8.62 -5.83
CA LYS A 71 9.52 8.62 -4.90
C LYS A 71 9.75 9.97 -4.19
N ASP A 72 9.67 11.06 -4.96
CA ASP A 72 9.96 12.42 -4.49
C ASP A 72 8.70 13.18 -4.03
N ALA A 73 7.53 12.52 -4.00
CA ALA A 73 6.24 13.12 -3.68
C ALA A 73 5.88 14.37 -4.50
N SER A 74 6.40 14.49 -5.72
CA SER A 74 6.06 15.55 -6.66
C SER A 74 4.80 15.24 -7.47
N VAL A 75 4.48 13.96 -7.63
CA VAL A 75 3.33 13.47 -8.38
C VAL A 75 2.54 12.48 -7.52
N ALA A 76 1.21 12.62 -7.54
CA ALA A 76 0.30 11.69 -6.90
C ALA A 76 -0.56 10.99 -7.95
N ALA A 77 -0.96 9.75 -7.67
CA ALA A 77 -1.95 9.04 -8.46
C ALA A 77 -3.10 8.58 -7.57
N THR A 78 -4.30 8.53 -8.15
CA THR A 78 -5.53 8.11 -7.47
C THR A 78 -6.34 7.20 -8.38
N GLY A 79 -6.99 6.18 -7.81
CA GLY A 79 -7.94 5.31 -8.51
C GLY A 79 -9.30 5.32 -7.82
N ALA A 80 -10.38 5.49 -8.58
CA ALA A 80 -11.70 5.75 -8.01
C ALA A 80 -12.86 4.96 -8.61
N ALA A 81 -14.01 5.11 -7.96
CA ALA A 81 -15.28 4.50 -8.33
C ALA A 81 -15.95 5.14 -9.55
N ASP A 82 -15.45 6.28 -10.04
CA ASP A 82 -15.90 6.93 -11.28
C ASP A 82 -15.25 6.32 -12.54
N PHE A 83 -14.59 5.18 -12.39
CA PHE A 83 -13.90 4.41 -13.44
C PHE A 83 -12.70 5.15 -14.02
N THR A 84 -12.15 6.11 -13.28
CA THR A 84 -10.92 6.81 -13.67
C THR A 84 -9.80 6.56 -12.67
N ALA A 85 -8.58 6.52 -13.20
CA ALA A 85 -7.40 6.88 -12.43
C ALA A 85 -6.99 8.29 -12.82
N LYS A 86 -6.51 9.09 -11.87
CA LYS A 86 -6.04 10.46 -12.12
C LYS A 86 -4.62 10.62 -11.64
N LEU A 87 -3.87 11.41 -12.38
CA LEU A 87 -2.53 11.87 -12.03
C LEU A 87 -2.62 13.33 -11.59
N TRP A 88 -1.88 13.68 -10.55
CA TRP A 88 -1.93 15.00 -9.94
C TRP A 88 -0.54 15.55 -9.72
N ASN A 89 -0.40 16.86 -9.86
CA ASN A 89 0.72 17.58 -9.31
C ASN A 89 0.54 17.61 -7.78
N ALA A 90 1.41 16.93 -7.05
CA ALA A 90 1.25 16.80 -5.59
C ALA A 90 1.47 18.13 -4.85
N VAL A 91 2.24 19.05 -5.44
CA VAL A 91 2.54 20.36 -4.85
C VAL A 91 1.42 21.36 -5.13
N ALA A 92 0.99 21.45 -6.40
CA ALA A 92 -0.04 22.40 -6.82
C ALA A 92 -1.47 21.91 -6.54
N GLY A 93 -1.68 20.59 -6.43
CA GLY A 93 -3.01 19.98 -6.29
C GLY A 93 -3.80 19.89 -7.60
N GLU A 94 -3.17 20.21 -8.72
CA GLU A 94 -3.81 20.23 -10.05
C GLU A 94 -3.85 18.84 -10.69
N GLU A 95 -4.93 18.56 -11.43
CA GLU A 95 -5.04 17.36 -12.24
C GLU A 95 -4.14 17.47 -13.46
N LEU A 96 -3.21 16.53 -13.62
CA LEU A 96 -2.31 16.46 -14.77
C LEU A 96 -2.92 15.63 -15.89
N HIS A 97 -3.48 14.47 -15.56
CA HIS A 97 -3.99 13.54 -16.56
C HIS A 97 -5.10 12.63 -15.99
N THR A 98 -6.00 12.16 -16.86
CA THR A 98 -7.07 11.22 -16.52
C THR A 98 -7.00 9.96 -17.38
N PHE A 99 -6.87 8.80 -16.73
CA PHE A 99 -6.88 7.49 -17.36
C PHE A 99 -8.24 6.81 -17.19
N THR A 100 -8.89 6.47 -18.30
CA THR A 100 -10.24 5.87 -18.28
C THR A 100 -10.20 4.35 -18.23
N HIS A 101 -11.02 3.75 -17.37
CA HIS A 101 -11.22 2.31 -17.25
C HIS A 101 -12.68 1.91 -17.55
N ASN A 102 -12.92 0.61 -17.71
CA ASN A 102 -14.27 0.09 -17.97
C ASN A 102 -15.06 -0.19 -16.67
N HIS A 103 -14.40 -0.07 -15.52
CA HIS A 103 -15.00 -0.23 -14.20
C HIS A 103 -14.10 0.43 -13.14
N ILE A 104 -14.59 0.49 -11.89
CA ILE A 104 -13.91 1.00 -10.69
C ILE A 104 -12.42 0.65 -10.68
N VAL A 105 -11.57 1.68 -10.58
CA VAL A 105 -10.14 1.52 -10.35
C VAL A 105 -9.92 1.38 -8.85
N ARG A 106 -9.39 0.24 -8.42
CA ARG A 106 -9.31 -0.11 -7.01
C ARG A 106 -7.97 0.24 -6.38
N CYS A 107 -6.91 0.18 -7.17
CA CYS A 107 -5.54 0.35 -6.71
C CYS A 107 -4.70 0.98 -7.82
N VAL A 108 -3.70 1.74 -7.38
CA VAL A 108 -2.71 2.40 -8.24
C VAL A 108 -1.33 2.27 -7.59
N ASP A 109 -0.27 2.23 -8.38
CA ASP A 109 1.12 2.22 -7.89
C ASP A 109 2.09 2.81 -8.93
N PHE A 110 3.21 3.35 -8.49
CA PHE A 110 4.27 3.88 -9.37
C PHE A 110 5.46 2.92 -9.45
N ASP A 111 6.16 2.91 -10.58
CA ASP A 111 7.48 2.29 -10.67
C ASP A 111 8.53 3.11 -9.87
N ALA A 112 9.74 2.56 -9.70
CA ALA A 112 10.75 3.21 -8.85
C ALA A 112 11.14 4.63 -9.32
N GLU A 113 11.07 4.87 -10.63
CA GLU A 113 11.39 6.15 -11.27
C GLU A 113 10.18 7.09 -11.40
N GLY A 114 8.95 6.61 -11.15
CA GLY A 114 7.72 7.38 -11.29
C GLY A 114 7.33 7.69 -12.75
N VAL A 115 7.88 6.97 -13.71
CA VAL A 115 7.61 7.12 -15.15
C VAL A 115 6.42 6.26 -15.58
N ARG A 116 6.11 5.19 -14.84
CA ARG A 116 4.98 4.32 -15.13
C ARG A 116 3.97 4.29 -14.00
N LEU A 117 2.70 4.33 -14.39
CA LEU A 117 1.58 4.17 -13.49
C LEU A 117 0.92 2.80 -13.73
N LEU A 118 0.89 2.00 -12.68
CA LEU A 118 0.19 0.72 -12.63
C LEU A 118 -1.19 0.93 -12.03
N THR A 119 -2.20 0.30 -12.62
CA THR A 119 -3.58 0.40 -12.16
C THR A 119 -4.24 -0.98 -12.16
N GLY A 120 -5.04 -1.26 -11.14
CA GLY A 120 -5.84 -2.47 -11.05
C GLY A 120 -7.33 -2.12 -10.94
N SER A 121 -8.14 -2.73 -11.80
CA SER A 121 -9.58 -2.44 -11.88
C SER A 121 -10.45 -3.66 -11.61
N ASN A 122 -11.69 -3.39 -11.22
CA ASN A 122 -12.77 -4.37 -11.16
C ASN A 122 -13.16 -4.92 -12.54
N ASP A 123 -12.69 -4.32 -13.65
CA ASP A 123 -12.81 -4.89 -14.99
C ASP A 123 -11.89 -6.10 -15.23
N LYS A 124 -11.17 -6.53 -14.18
CA LYS A 124 -10.25 -7.69 -14.15
C LYS A 124 -8.99 -7.47 -14.97
N THR A 125 -8.73 -6.23 -15.38
CA THR A 125 -7.54 -5.84 -16.15
C THR A 125 -6.59 -5.04 -15.29
N ILE A 126 -5.31 -5.35 -15.45
CA ILE A 126 -4.21 -4.52 -14.96
C ILE A 126 -3.77 -3.67 -16.15
N ARG A 127 -3.57 -2.37 -15.94
CA ARG A 127 -3.08 -1.47 -16.99
C ARG A 127 -1.86 -0.72 -16.52
N ILE A 128 -0.90 -0.58 -17.43
CA ILE A 128 0.35 0.14 -17.23
C ILE A 128 0.37 1.30 -18.21
N PHE A 129 0.46 2.51 -17.67
CA PHE A 129 0.51 3.76 -18.41
C PHE A 129 1.92 4.34 -18.34
N ASP A 130 2.39 4.92 -19.44
CA ASP A 130 3.60 5.76 -19.46
C ASP A 130 3.16 7.20 -19.13
N VAL A 131 3.59 7.70 -17.97
CA VAL A 131 3.20 9.02 -17.45
C VAL A 131 3.69 10.15 -18.35
N ASN A 132 4.77 9.94 -19.11
CA ASN A 132 5.34 10.95 -19.99
C ASN A 132 4.72 10.94 -21.40
N LYS A 133 3.86 9.96 -21.71
CA LYS A 133 3.23 9.82 -23.03
C LYS A 133 1.72 9.72 -22.89
N GLU A 134 1.09 10.87 -22.78
CA GLU A 134 -0.36 11.00 -22.54
C GLU A 134 -1.22 10.24 -23.56
N ASP A 135 -0.81 10.19 -24.83
CA ASP A 135 -1.57 9.53 -25.91
C ASP A 135 -1.19 8.05 -26.13
N ALA A 136 -0.25 7.51 -25.35
CA ALA A 136 0.16 6.12 -25.52
C ALA A 136 -0.92 5.16 -24.98
N ALA A 137 -1.27 4.17 -25.79
CA ALA A 137 -2.14 3.09 -25.33
C ALA A 137 -1.48 2.33 -24.16
N PRO A 138 -2.22 2.01 -23.09
CA PRO A 138 -1.66 1.26 -21.98
C PRO A 138 -1.36 -0.18 -22.36
N THR A 139 -0.30 -0.74 -21.76
CA THR A 139 -0.11 -2.18 -21.75
C THR A 139 -1.17 -2.81 -20.85
N MET A 140 -1.96 -3.74 -21.39
CA MET A 140 -3.02 -4.42 -20.66
C MET A 140 -2.63 -5.85 -20.34
N LEU A 141 -2.69 -6.23 -19.07
CA LEU A 141 -2.49 -7.60 -18.63
C LEU A 141 -3.83 -8.20 -18.20
N LYS A 142 -4.17 -9.34 -18.80
CA LYS A 142 -5.42 -10.06 -18.60
C LYS A 142 -5.12 -11.47 -18.15
N GLY A 143 -5.88 -11.96 -17.17
CA GLY A 143 -5.81 -13.36 -16.74
C GLY A 143 -6.54 -13.64 -15.43
N HIS A 144 -6.69 -12.63 -14.57
CA HIS A 144 -7.55 -12.72 -13.40
C HIS A 144 -9.01 -12.97 -13.80
N SER A 145 -9.69 -13.81 -13.02
CA SER A 145 -11.10 -14.16 -13.28
C SER A 145 -12.08 -13.29 -12.48
N SER A 146 -11.57 -12.47 -11.55
CA SER A 146 -12.33 -11.55 -10.70
C SER A 146 -11.63 -10.19 -10.56
N ALA A 147 -12.23 -9.30 -9.76
CA ALA A 147 -11.77 -7.92 -9.56
C ALA A 147 -10.39 -7.85 -8.90
N ILE A 148 -9.55 -6.94 -9.40
CA ILE A 148 -8.22 -6.70 -8.84
C ILE A 148 -8.34 -5.81 -7.59
N LYS A 149 -7.71 -6.22 -6.50
CA LYS A 149 -7.71 -5.53 -5.20
C LYS A 149 -6.49 -4.65 -4.99
N LYS A 150 -5.31 -5.18 -5.30
CA LYS A 150 -4.03 -4.51 -5.13
C LYS A 150 -3.10 -4.88 -6.29
N VAL A 151 -2.26 -3.93 -6.65
CA VAL A 151 -1.18 -4.06 -7.63
C VAL A 151 0.06 -3.40 -7.05
N LEU A 152 1.24 -3.95 -7.32
CA LEU A 152 2.53 -3.41 -6.90
C LEU A 152 3.60 -3.64 -7.98
N PHE A 153 4.48 -2.68 -8.17
CA PHE A 153 5.75 -2.93 -8.87
C PHE A 153 6.73 -3.67 -7.96
N LEU A 154 7.42 -4.68 -8.50
CA LEU A 154 8.57 -5.27 -7.81
C LEU A 154 9.81 -4.38 -8.01
N GLN A 155 10.78 -4.47 -7.10
CA GLN A 155 11.99 -3.63 -7.13
C GLN A 155 12.89 -3.86 -8.35
N ASP A 156 12.70 -4.94 -9.10
CA ASP A 156 13.41 -5.15 -10.36
C ASP A 156 12.86 -4.30 -11.51
N ASP A 157 11.77 -3.56 -11.28
CA ASP A 157 11.03 -2.76 -12.26
C ASP A 157 10.76 -3.51 -13.57
N LYS A 158 10.71 -4.84 -13.55
CA LYS A 158 10.39 -5.71 -14.71
C LYS A 158 9.16 -6.55 -14.44
N ARG A 159 8.93 -6.85 -13.16
CA ARG A 159 7.81 -7.64 -12.72
C ARG A 159 6.82 -6.81 -11.92
N ILE A 160 5.56 -7.20 -12.01
CA ILE A 160 4.49 -6.67 -11.18
C ILE A 160 3.80 -7.80 -10.44
N VAL A 161 3.17 -7.45 -9.31
CA VAL A 161 2.32 -8.35 -8.53
C VAL A 161 0.91 -7.82 -8.54
N SER A 162 -0.07 -8.70 -8.69
CA SER A 162 -1.48 -8.38 -8.54
C SER A 162 -2.19 -9.36 -7.62
N ALA A 163 -3.08 -8.82 -6.79
CA ALA A 163 -3.98 -9.57 -5.91
C ALA A 163 -5.42 -9.39 -6.37
N SER A 164 -6.21 -10.45 -6.39
CA SER A 164 -7.57 -10.44 -6.94
C SER A 164 -8.57 -11.20 -6.06
N ASP A 165 -9.85 -10.81 -6.17
CA ASP A 165 -11.00 -11.51 -5.56
C ASP A 165 -11.14 -12.98 -6.04
N ASP A 166 -10.38 -13.40 -7.06
CA ASP A 166 -10.30 -14.80 -7.49
C ASP A 166 -9.44 -15.68 -6.58
N LYS A 167 -8.99 -15.12 -5.45
CA LYS A 167 -8.13 -15.77 -4.44
C LYS A 167 -6.73 -16.10 -4.94
N THR A 168 -6.29 -15.42 -6.00
CA THR A 168 -4.93 -15.58 -6.52
C THR A 168 -4.13 -14.31 -6.36
N VAL A 169 -2.83 -14.50 -6.12
CA VAL A 169 -1.81 -13.46 -6.33
C VAL A 169 -1.00 -13.89 -7.55
N ARG A 170 -0.86 -13.02 -8.54
CA ARG A 170 -0.15 -13.32 -9.79
C ARG A 170 1.05 -12.42 -9.97
N PHE A 171 2.09 -13.01 -10.54
CA PHE A 171 3.31 -12.33 -10.94
C PHE A 171 3.34 -12.24 -12.45
N TRP A 172 3.68 -11.06 -12.96
CA TRP A 172 3.70 -10.79 -14.38
C TRP A 172 5.05 -10.20 -14.76
N ASP A 173 5.58 -10.61 -15.89
CA ASP A 173 6.58 -9.83 -16.60
C ASP A 173 5.83 -8.88 -17.53
N TYR A 174 5.85 -7.58 -17.25
CA TYR A 174 5.08 -6.64 -18.04
C TYR A 174 5.76 -6.29 -19.38
N VAL A 175 7.03 -6.65 -19.57
CA VAL A 175 7.75 -6.44 -20.84
C VAL A 175 7.27 -7.47 -21.87
N SER A 176 7.19 -8.73 -21.48
CA SER A 176 6.61 -9.80 -22.32
C SER A 176 5.07 -9.80 -22.31
N GLY A 177 4.47 -9.29 -21.24
CA GLY A 177 3.02 -9.34 -21.01
C GLY A 177 2.53 -10.69 -20.48
N GLU A 178 3.45 -11.57 -20.07
CA GLU A 178 3.14 -12.93 -19.65
C GLU A 178 3.07 -13.06 -18.12
N GLN A 179 2.24 -14.01 -17.67
CA GLN A 179 2.20 -14.42 -16.27
C GLN A 179 3.37 -15.36 -15.99
N VAL A 180 4.26 -14.98 -15.09
CA VAL A 180 5.46 -15.75 -14.72
C VAL A 180 5.27 -16.61 -13.47
N GLY A 181 4.23 -16.34 -12.68
CA GLY A 181 3.95 -17.09 -11.45
C GLY A 181 2.58 -16.82 -10.86
N GLN A 182 2.12 -17.69 -9.96
CA GLN A 182 0.85 -17.56 -9.25
C GLN A 182 0.92 -18.21 -7.88
N LEU A 183 0.23 -17.59 -6.91
CA LEU A 183 -0.04 -18.11 -5.58
C LEU A 183 -1.54 -18.31 -5.43
N ASP A 184 -1.95 -19.51 -5.04
CA ASP A 184 -3.33 -19.83 -4.71
C ASP A 184 -3.56 -19.71 -3.20
N LEU A 185 -4.54 -18.91 -2.81
CA LEU A 185 -4.87 -18.62 -1.42
C LEU A 185 -6.22 -19.25 -1.05
N SER A 186 -6.40 -19.56 0.24
CA SER A 186 -7.67 -20.09 0.76
C SER A 186 -8.80 -19.05 0.76
N SER A 187 -8.44 -17.76 0.84
CA SER A 187 -9.34 -16.62 0.84
C SER A 187 -8.82 -15.51 -0.08
N ALA A 188 -9.70 -14.57 -0.43
CA ALA A 188 -9.32 -13.41 -1.23
C ALA A 188 -8.28 -12.55 -0.47
N PRO A 189 -7.18 -12.14 -1.13
CA PRO A 189 -6.21 -11.23 -0.55
C PRO A 189 -6.86 -9.86 -0.28
N SER A 190 -6.71 -9.37 0.95
CA SER A 190 -7.17 -8.06 1.40
C SER A 190 -6.16 -6.97 1.07
N ASP A 191 -4.86 -7.25 1.22
CA ASP A 191 -3.79 -6.27 1.04
C ASP A 191 -2.45 -6.95 0.67
N LEU A 192 -1.56 -6.16 0.05
CA LEU A 192 -0.21 -6.54 -0.35
C LEU A 192 0.79 -5.47 0.09
N GLU A 193 1.93 -5.90 0.63
CA GLU A 193 3.05 -5.03 0.97
C GLU A 193 4.39 -5.72 0.65
N LEU A 194 5.32 -4.98 0.06
CA LEU A 194 6.69 -5.45 -0.16
C LEU A 194 7.59 -5.07 1.01
N SER A 195 8.55 -5.93 1.32
CA SER A 195 9.63 -5.57 2.22
C SER A 195 10.48 -4.42 1.63
N PRO A 196 11.16 -3.61 2.47
CA PRO A 196 11.98 -2.50 2.00
C PRO A 196 13.10 -2.89 1.02
N ASP A 197 13.58 -4.13 1.10
CA ASP A 197 14.58 -4.72 0.20
C ASP A 197 13.96 -5.45 -1.00
N GLY A 198 12.62 -5.48 -1.12
CA GLY A 198 11.88 -6.10 -2.21
C GLY A 198 11.93 -7.63 -2.28
N THR A 199 12.59 -8.29 -1.32
CA THR A 199 12.80 -9.75 -1.34
C THR A 199 11.59 -10.54 -0.86
N MET A 200 10.73 -9.91 -0.04
CA MET A 200 9.56 -10.54 0.56
C MET A 200 8.28 -9.80 0.18
N LEU A 201 7.25 -10.58 -0.13
CA LEU A 201 5.88 -10.12 -0.30
C LEU A 201 5.05 -10.56 0.91
N LEU A 202 4.50 -9.59 1.64
CA LEU A 202 3.50 -9.80 2.66
C LEU A 202 2.11 -9.81 2.02
N VAL A 203 1.38 -10.90 2.22
CA VAL A 203 0.02 -11.10 1.71
C VAL A 203 -0.91 -11.29 2.89
N THR A 204 -1.88 -10.39 3.02
CA THR A 204 -2.97 -10.50 4.00
C THR A 204 -4.17 -11.13 3.33
N HIS A 205 -4.70 -12.23 3.86
CA HIS A 205 -5.85 -12.93 3.28
C HIS A 205 -6.72 -13.59 4.36
N GLY A 206 -8.02 -13.29 4.36
CA GLY A 206 -8.96 -13.84 5.34
C GLY A 206 -8.49 -13.67 6.80
N HIS A 207 -8.14 -14.78 7.44
CA HIS A 207 -7.70 -14.87 8.84
C HIS A 207 -6.18 -15.13 8.95
N ALA A 208 -5.42 -14.85 7.89
CA ALA A 208 -4.00 -15.15 7.83
C ALA A 208 -3.19 -14.00 7.26
N VAL A 209 -1.94 -13.94 7.68
CA VAL A 209 -0.90 -13.12 7.08
C VAL A 209 0.24 -14.06 6.69
N SER A 210 0.61 -14.05 5.42
CA SER A 210 1.64 -14.92 4.86
C SER A 210 2.75 -14.12 4.20
N THR A 211 3.99 -14.58 4.32
CA THR A 211 5.15 -14.00 3.66
C THR A 211 5.67 -14.94 2.60
N TRP A 212 6.02 -14.39 1.45
CA TRP A 212 6.44 -15.12 0.26
C TRP A 212 7.71 -14.52 -0.31
N SER A 213 8.55 -15.35 -0.92
CA SER A 213 9.71 -14.88 -1.70
C SER A 213 9.25 -14.27 -3.02
N THR A 214 9.75 -13.08 -3.37
CA THR A 214 9.44 -12.43 -4.66
C THR A 214 10.24 -13.01 -5.83
N GLU A 215 11.29 -13.78 -5.54
CA GLU A 215 12.13 -14.42 -6.55
C GLU A 215 11.65 -15.84 -6.85
N THR A 216 11.45 -16.66 -5.81
CA THR A 216 11.11 -18.08 -5.95
C THR A 216 9.62 -18.37 -5.85
N PHE A 217 8.81 -17.39 -5.41
CA PHE A 217 7.37 -17.54 -5.16
C PHE A 217 7.03 -18.57 -4.06
N GLU A 218 8.01 -18.95 -3.25
CA GLU A 218 7.82 -19.90 -2.16
C GLU A 218 7.29 -19.23 -0.89
N LYS A 219 6.40 -19.93 -0.19
CA LYS A 219 5.87 -19.48 1.10
C LYS A 219 6.96 -19.59 2.16
N MET A 220 7.34 -18.47 2.75
CA MET A 220 8.33 -18.43 3.82
C MET A 220 7.68 -18.65 5.19
N LYS A 221 6.55 -17.99 5.44
CA LYS A 221 5.85 -18.07 6.73
C LYS A 221 4.38 -17.76 6.58
N GLU A 222 3.58 -18.29 7.50
CA GLU A 222 2.16 -17.96 7.62
C GLU A 222 1.78 -17.84 9.10
N PHE A 223 0.98 -16.84 9.40
CA PHE A 223 0.47 -16.56 10.73
C PHE A 223 -1.05 -16.58 10.68
N GLN A 224 -1.67 -17.45 11.46
CA GLN A 224 -3.12 -17.50 11.63
C GLN A 224 -3.55 -16.56 12.73
N ILE A 225 -4.60 -15.80 12.48
CA ILE A 225 -5.13 -14.75 13.34
C ILE A 225 -6.61 -15.07 13.61
N PRO A 226 -7.09 -14.98 14.86
CA PRO A 226 -8.47 -15.37 15.19
C PRO A 226 -9.55 -14.55 14.47
N SER A 227 -9.22 -13.33 14.04
CA SER A 227 -10.10 -12.39 13.37
C SER A 227 -9.68 -12.14 11.94
N GLN A 228 -10.61 -11.64 11.12
CA GLN A 228 -10.30 -11.16 9.78
C GLN A 228 -9.26 -10.04 9.81
N VAL A 229 -8.30 -10.13 8.87
CA VAL A 229 -7.21 -9.18 8.73
C VAL A 229 -7.42 -8.39 7.44
N ASN A 230 -7.44 -7.07 7.56
CA ASN A 230 -7.69 -6.18 6.43
C ASN A 230 -6.40 -5.62 5.82
N SER A 231 -5.35 -5.45 6.63
CA SER A 231 -4.03 -4.98 6.22
C SER A 231 -3.00 -5.41 7.27
N ALA A 232 -1.75 -5.54 6.85
CA ALA A 232 -0.61 -5.79 7.70
C ALA A 232 0.61 -5.12 7.06
N SER A 233 1.56 -4.68 7.89
CA SER A 233 2.75 -3.98 7.43
C SER A 233 4.02 -4.56 8.05
N LEU A 234 5.11 -4.51 7.29
CA LEU A 234 6.43 -4.93 7.73
C LEU A 234 7.17 -3.76 8.38
N LEU A 235 7.44 -3.87 9.68
CA LEU A 235 8.33 -2.96 10.37
C LEU A 235 9.79 -3.28 10.00
N ALA A 236 10.41 -2.41 9.21
CA ALA A 236 11.84 -2.44 8.98
C ALA A 236 12.57 -2.05 10.27
N THR A 237 13.11 -3.02 11.00
CA THR A 237 14.11 -2.73 12.03
C THR A 237 15.47 -2.65 11.34
N SER A 238 15.89 -1.43 10.99
CA SER A 238 17.28 -1.20 10.59
C SER A 238 18.17 -1.38 11.82
N LEU A 239 18.69 -2.58 12.05
CA LEU A 239 19.88 -2.74 12.88
C LEU A 239 21.06 -2.28 12.02
N SER A 240 21.45 -1.01 12.16
CA SER A 240 22.71 -0.53 11.60
C SER A 240 23.85 -1.30 12.25
N SER A 241 24.54 -2.13 11.47
CA SER A 241 25.80 -2.75 11.87
C SER A 241 26.92 -1.72 11.86
N SER A 242 27.03 -0.90 12.90
CA SER A 242 28.28 -0.25 13.28
C SER A 242 28.78 -0.94 14.55
N ALA A 243 29.54 -2.00 14.35
CA ALA A 243 30.27 -2.67 15.42
C ALA A 243 31.44 -1.79 15.86
N GLU A 244 31.43 -1.33 17.12
CA GLU A 244 32.66 -1.29 17.90
C GLU A 244 32.64 -2.47 18.86
N ALA A 245 33.61 -3.34 18.67
CA ALA A 245 33.76 -4.60 19.35
C ALA A 245 34.12 -4.40 20.83
N ARG A 246 33.30 -4.96 21.73
CA ARG A 246 33.78 -5.63 22.95
C ARG A 246 33.00 -6.92 23.18
N THR A 247 33.64 -8.00 22.72
CA THR A 247 33.50 -9.42 23.09
C THR A 247 32.36 -9.79 24.05
N SER A 248 31.35 -10.48 23.53
CA SER A 248 31.00 -11.82 24.03
C SER A 248 30.17 -12.57 22.99
N ARG A 249 30.46 -13.86 22.82
CA ARG A 249 29.90 -14.73 21.78
C ARG A 249 28.38 -14.85 21.95
N CYS A 250 27.64 -14.60 20.87
CA CYS A 250 26.45 -15.37 20.55
C CYS A 250 26.15 -15.26 19.05
N THR A 251 26.31 -16.38 18.36
CA THR A 251 25.93 -16.62 16.98
C THR A 251 24.42 -16.87 16.89
N SER A 252 23.68 -15.99 16.23
CA SER A 252 22.54 -16.33 15.36
C SER A 252 21.95 -15.04 14.80
N SER A 253 22.00 -14.89 13.48
CA SER A 253 21.31 -13.85 12.72
C SER A 253 19.81 -14.13 12.75
N SER A 254 19.04 -13.26 13.42
CA SER A 254 17.58 -13.34 13.49
C SER A 254 16.98 -11.97 13.17
N THR A 255 16.31 -11.87 12.03
CA THR A 255 15.42 -10.77 11.69
C THR A 255 14.18 -10.89 12.59
N ARG A 256 14.02 -9.98 13.54
CA ARG A 256 12.90 -10.01 14.49
C ARG A 256 11.69 -9.30 13.87
N LEU A 257 10.67 -10.08 13.48
CA LEU A 257 9.35 -9.56 13.15
C LEU A 257 8.68 -9.03 14.44
N GLU A 258 8.55 -7.72 14.58
CA GLU A 258 7.64 -7.12 15.55
C GLU A 258 6.26 -6.97 14.90
N LEU A 259 5.39 -7.95 15.11
CA LEU A 259 3.96 -7.81 14.84
C LEU A 259 3.35 -6.96 15.96
N SER A 260 3.18 -5.66 15.73
CA SER A 260 2.42 -4.85 16.67
C SER A 260 0.92 -4.93 16.36
N TRP A 261 0.21 -5.71 17.17
CA TRP A 261 -1.25 -5.78 17.16
C TRP A 261 -1.84 -4.69 18.05
N VAL A 262 -2.86 -3.99 17.55
CA VAL A 262 -3.86 -3.36 18.41
C VAL A 262 -5.06 -4.29 18.43
N SER A 263 -5.08 -5.16 19.44
CA SER A 263 -6.28 -5.89 19.86
C SER A 263 -7.28 -4.89 20.43
N LEU A 264 -8.42 -4.70 19.78
CA LEU A 264 -9.61 -4.12 20.40
C LEU A 264 -10.35 -5.27 21.11
N GLN A 265 -9.88 -5.64 22.30
CA GLN A 265 -10.66 -6.46 23.23
C GLN A 265 -11.69 -5.56 23.91
N HIS A 266 -12.97 -5.72 23.54
CA HIS A 266 -14.09 -5.28 24.37
C HIS A 266 -14.18 -6.21 25.59
N SER A 267 -13.84 -5.70 26.77
CA SER A 267 -14.31 -6.26 28.04
C SER A 267 -15.69 -5.67 28.34
N LEU A 268 -16.64 -6.55 28.65
CA LEU A 268 -18.02 -6.25 29.03
C LEU A 268 -18.09 -5.27 30.22
N ALA A 269 -18.76 -4.13 30.02
CA ALA A 269 -19.60 -3.45 31.02
C ALA A 269 -20.45 -2.34 30.36
N SER A 270 -21.76 -2.44 30.58
CA SER A 270 -22.81 -1.41 30.48
C SER A 270 -23.05 -0.65 29.16
N LEU A 271 -24.18 -1.00 28.53
CA LEU A 271 -25.12 -0.16 27.78
C LEU A 271 -24.90 1.37 27.89
N GLN A 272 -24.49 1.99 26.78
CA GLN A 272 -25.21 3.11 26.17
C GLN A 272 -24.67 3.38 24.76
N GLN A 273 -25.60 3.63 23.84
CA GLN A 273 -25.40 3.80 22.41
C GLN A 273 -24.49 4.99 22.10
N GLY A 274 -23.57 4.79 21.14
CA GLY A 274 -22.81 5.86 20.50
C GLY A 274 -21.93 5.28 19.40
N PHE A 275 -22.30 5.47 18.13
CA PHE A 275 -21.50 5.07 16.97
C PHE A 275 -20.18 5.86 16.96
N GLY A 276 -19.06 5.17 17.27
CA GLY A 276 -17.72 5.73 17.17
C GLY A 276 -17.13 5.55 15.77
N ASN A 277 -16.54 6.62 15.22
CA ASN A 277 -15.81 6.60 13.95
C ASN A 277 -14.54 5.71 14.04
N PRO A 278 -14.11 5.07 12.94
CA PRO A 278 -12.87 4.29 12.92
C PRO A 278 -11.64 5.20 13.11
N VAL A 279 -10.80 4.85 14.09
CA VAL A 279 -9.53 5.53 14.41
C VAL A 279 -8.39 4.78 13.74
N TRP A 280 -7.67 5.43 12.82
CA TRP A 280 -6.48 4.88 12.17
C TRP A 280 -5.22 5.26 12.96
N ARG A 281 -4.34 4.30 13.20
CA ARG A 281 -3.12 4.45 14.02
C ARG A 281 -1.88 4.27 13.14
N TRP A 282 -0.93 5.20 13.22
CA TRP A 282 0.34 5.13 12.47
C TRP A 282 1.53 5.28 13.41
N LYS A 283 2.63 4.59 13.09
CA LYS A 283 3.87 4.55 13.88
C LYS A 283 4.98 5.33 13.17
N ARG A 284 5.58 6.28 13.90
CA ARG A 284 6.84 6.94 13.52
C ARG A 284 7.96 6.41 14.40
N LEU A 285 9.14 6.19 13.80
CA LEU A 285 10.42 6.04 14.50
C LEU A 285 11.17 7.37 14.33
N ARG A 286 11.57 7.98 15.45
CA ARG A 286 12.68 8.95 15.45
C ARG A 286 13.93 8.16 15.84
N CYS A 287 15.05 8.44 15.17
CA CYS A 287 16.38 8.13 15.69
C CYS A 287 16.63 8.89 16.99
#